data_AF-A0A0M9A2F5-F1
#
_entry.id   AF-A0A0M9A2F5-F1
#
_cell.length_a   1.000
_cell.length_b   1.000
_cell.length_c   1.000
_cell.angle_alpha   90.00
_cell.angle_beta   90.00
_cell.angle_gamma   90.00
#
_symmetry.space_group_name_H-M   'P 1'
#
loop_
_entity.id
_entity.type
_entity.pdbx_description
1 polymer ?
#
loop_
_entity_poly.entity_id
_entity_poly.type
_entity_poly.pdbx_seq_one_letter_code
_entity_poly.pdbx_strand_id
1 'polypeptide(L)'
;VSQNQREMENNRQQTLLKEPPEISWENTLGAPDGVPFDDDTKELLRRCIDVSTPTPTTLSQIIKRSEAFPIDFPINTVRCSTLRDSGINASTLEMNANSVYPLIHEAMLPLLARWLKYKRQYGSAIERAMYKDMGLVQFIHRLIEKRAVHFYGSNDRWKLIDGKTGVEGWENVGTDHEKEPLVLTKCLSYDEIKLSSMIAMSSHSEFINDGSRDNRGIVNIDPDSVQPRGVIIGVVGTRFERPRVMEYQDIIIAPAQNTVENGYGSQSAGGSEEKREFRVLWAKFYGEEYHSLYEEALKRIKLKENRRYLSLNSQTIFDVENYMKRTLLTVEIILLEANTRAEKQNTTAFLHVVGFGLGVWRVAQEQEIYFLKTFEIALKKMNKKLRYVSDIMFAYFQQRRCGDAGNGDYLGDIKIHFALRAPHSKLIKASDANKLLVVTYAWDGNALPGNEFWSGHLTSSGDPAAACSSQVAELHTFRINPRACGASLHVASAQHGILHISDYAKLHLA
;
A
#
# COMPACT_ATOMS: atom_id res chain seq x y z
N VAL A 1 6.09 -45.98 14.68
CA VAL A 1 6.70 -44.63 14.76
C VAL A 1 6.43 -44.10 16.16
N SER A 2 7.46 -43.94 16.98
CA SER A 2 7.30 -43.59 18.40
C SER A 2 6.74 -42.17 18.56
N GLN A 3 6.06 -41.90 19.67
CA GLN A 3 5.48 -40.60 19.99
C GLN A 3 6.53 -39.47 19.94
N ASN A 4 7.77 -39.78 20.36
CA ASN A 4 8.93 -38.88 20.26
C ASN A 4 9.38 -38.60 18.82
N GLN A 5 9.24 -39.54 17.88
CA GLN A 5 9.51 -39.28 16.46
C GLN A 5 8.46 -38.34 15.86
N ARG A 6 7.19 -38.47 16.24
CA ARG A 6 6.13 -37.55 15.82
C ARG A 6 6.30 -36.15 16.41
N GLU A 7 6.71 -36.03 17.68
CA GLU A 7 7.01 -34.74 18.29
C GLU A 7 8.23 -34.06 17.68
N MET A 8 9.32 -34.80 17.41
CA MET A 8 10.48 -34.24 16.71
C MET A 8 10.15 -33.84 15.27
N GLU A 9 9.32 -34.60 14.56
CA GLU A 9 8.92 -34.27 13.19
C GLU A 9 7.93 -33.10 13.16
N ASN A 10 7.03 -32.97 14.15
CA ASN A 10 6.19 -31.80 14.35
C ASN A 10 7.00 -30.55 14.73
N ASN A 11 7.97 -30.66 15.64
CA ASN A 11 8.86 -29.55 16.01
C ASN A 11 9.77 -29.15 14.84
N ARG A 12 10.27 -30.12 14.06
CA ARG A 12 11.06 -29.86 12.86
C ARG A 12 10.22 -29.25 11.74
N GLN A 13 8.98 -29.69 11.54
CA GLN A 13 8.03 -29.05 10.63
C GLN A 13 7.66 -27.64 11.10
N GLN A 14 7.40 -27.42 12.39
CA GLN A 14 7.20 -26.08 12.95
C GLN A 14 8.44 -25.18 12.83
N THR A 15 9.64 -25.75 12.85
CA THR A 15 10.89 -24.99 12.67
C THR A 15 11.15 -24.69 11.19
N LEU A 16 10.84 -25.61 10.28
CA LEU A 16 10.91 -25.40 8.82
C LEU A 16 9.84 -24.41 8.32
N LEU A 17 8.65 -24.40 8.93
CA LEU A 17 7.59 -23.42 8.67
C LEU A 17 7.96 -21.99 9.13
N LYS A 18 8.98 -21.85 9.99
CA LYS A 18 9.53 -20.56 10.41
C LYS A 18 10.57 -19.99 9.46
N GLU A 19 11.15 -20.80 8.56
CA GLU A 19 12.02 -20.28 7.51
C GLU A 19 11.15 -19.79 6.35
N PRO A 20 11.10 -18.48 6.08
CA PRO A 20 10.33 -17.96 4.96
C PRO A 20 10.78 -18.58 3.63
N PRO A 21 9.86 -18.73 2.65
CA PRO A 21 10.25 -19.17 1.31
C PRO A 21 11.21 -18.15 0.69
N GLU A 22 12.16 -18.65 -0.10
CA GLU A 22 12.95 -17.80 -0.99
C GLU A 22 12.06 -17.35 -2.16
N ILE A 23 12.12 -16.06 -2.51
CA ILE A 23 11.26 -15.47 -3.53
C ILE A 23 12.07 -15.05 -4.75
N SER A 24 11.94 -15.85 -5.80
CA SER A 24 12.26 -15.42 -7.15
C SER A 24 10.97 -14.93 -7.81
N TRP A 25 10.93 -13.64 -8.14
CA TRP A 25 9.77 -13.01 -8.76
C TRP A 25 10.28 -11.95 -9.72
N GLU A 26 9.86 -12.00 -10.98
CA GLU A 26 10.32 -11.10 -12.05
C GLU A 26 9.80 -9.67 -11.88
N ASN A 27 8.67 -9.50 -11.19
CA ASN A 27 8.00 -8.23 -10.98
C ASN A 27 8.59 -7.39 -9.81
N THR A 28 9.89 -7.52 -9.55
CA THR A 28 10.63 -6.86 -8.45
C THR A 28 11.54 -5.76 -9.01
N LEU A 29 11.70 -4.64 -8.30
CA LEU A 29 12.64 -3.58 -8.71
C LEU A 29 14.11 -4.01 -8.70
N GLY A 30 14.39 -5.21 -8.18
CA GLY A 30 15.68 -5.87 -8.22
C GLY A 30 16.05 -6.61 -9.50
N ALA A 31 15.09 -6.83 -10.41
CA ALA A 31 15.35 -7.59 -11.65
C ALA A 31 16.24 -6.79 -12.62
N PRO A 32 17.18 -7.44 -13.33
CA PRO A 32 18.13 -6.76 -14.21
C PRO A 32 17.46 -6.06 -15.40
N ASP A 33 16.39 -6.64 -15.94
CA ASP A 33 15.71 -6.17 -17.16
C ASP A 33 14.40 -5.41 -16.86
N GLY A 34 14.13 -5.09 -15.58
CA GLY A 34 12.87 -4.49 -15.15
C GLY A 34 11.68 -5.43 -15.34
N VAL A 35 10.46 -4.86 -15.34
CA VAL A 35 9.22 -5.62 -15.55
C VAL A 35 8.91 -5.71 -17.04
N PRO A 36 8.66 -6.91 -17.61
CA PRO A 36 8.35 -7.06 -19.03
C PRO A 36 6.99 -6.44 -19.37
N PHE A 37 6.95 -5.69 -20.49
CA PHE A 37 5.74 -5.01 -20.97
C PHE A 37 5.15 -5.66 -22.22
N ASP A 38 3.89 -6.09 -22.09
CA ASP A 38 3.06 -6.53 -23.20
C ASP A 38 2.53 -5.34 -24.03
N ASP A 39 1.97 -5.62 -25.20
CA ASP A 39 1.48 -4.58 -26.11
C ASP A 39 0.31 -3.78 -25.53
N ASP A 40 -0.52 -4.40 -24.68
CA ASP A 40 -1.58 -3.71 -23.95
C ASP A 40 -1.00 -2.67 -22.99
N THR A 41 0.11 -2.99 -22.30
CA THR A 41 0.85 -2.07 -21.43
C THR A 41 1.44 -0.92 -22.21
N LYS A 42 2.06 -1.19 -23.36
CA LYS A 42 2.62 -0.15 -24.24
C LYS A 42 1.54 0.81 -24.71
N GLU A 43 0.38 0.29 -25.11
CA GLU A 43 -0.76 1.13 -25.50
C GLU A 43 -1.29 1.99 -24.36
N LEU A 44 -1.36 1.44 -23.15
CA LEU A 44 -1.73 2.19 -21.95
C LEU A 44 -0.74 3.35 -21.69
N LEU A 45 0.56 3.11 -21.85
CA LEU A 45 1.63 4.10 -21.66
C LEU A 45 1.68 5.16 -22.76
N ARG A 46 1.37 4.83 -24.03
CA ARG A 46 1.34 5.80 -25.12
C ARG A 46 0.42 6.98 -24.81
N ARG A 47 -0.73 6.70 -24.17
CA ARG A 47 -1.70 7.71 -23.73
C ARG A 47 -1.21 8.59 -22.58
N CYS A 48 -0.03 8.29 -22.03
CA CYS A 48 0.57 9.03 -20.91
C CYS A 48 1.70 9.98 -21.34
N ILE A 49 2.19 9.90 -22.58
CA ILE A 49 3.36 10.67 -23.07
C ILE A 49 3.15 12.17 -22.89
N ASP A 50 1.96 12.68 -23.14
CA ASP A 50 1.64 14.13 -23.08
C ASP A 50 0.97 14.57 -21.77
N VAL A 51 0.95 13.71 -20.75
CA VAL A 51 0.35 14.07 -19.45
C VAL A 51 1.22 15.12 -18.78
N SER A 52 0.69 16.32 -18.62
CA SER A 52 1.34 17.39 -17.87
C SER A 52 1.14 17.20 -16.36
N THR A 53 2.19 17.49 -15.58
CA THR A 53 2.04 17.68 -14.14
C THR A 53 1.04 18.82 -13.87
N PRO A 54 0.09 18.67 -12.92
CA PRO A 54 -0.83 19.75 -12.57
C PRO A 54 -0.09 21.03 -12.17
N THR A 55 -0.73 22.18 -12.39
CA THR A 55 -0.19 23.47 -11.93
C THR A 55 0.05 23.44 -10.41
N PRO A 56 1.14 24.05 -9.92
CA PRO A 56 1.34 24.20 -8.48
C PRO A 56 0.13 24.83 -7.80
N THR A 57 -0.27 24.29 -6.65
CA THR A 57 -1.34 24.83 -5.81
C THR A 57 -0.78 25.86 -4.85
N THR A 58 -1.54 26.92 -4.58
CA THR A 58 -1.19 27.93 -3.57
C THR A 58 -1.79 27.58 -2.22
N LEU A 59 -1.25 28.17 -1.14
CA LEU A 59 -1.76 27.99 0.21
C LEU A 59 -3.21 28.48 0.32
N SER A 60 -3.52 29.64 -0.29
CA SER A 60 -4.88 30.17 -0.32
C SER A 60 -5.86 29.22 -0.99
N GLN A 61 -5.45 28.53 -2.06
CA GLN A 61 -6.28 27.54 -2.73
C GLN A 61 -6.54 26.31 -1.85
N ILE A 62 -5.51 25.82 -1.15
CA ILE A 62 -5.65 24.70 -0.19
C ILE A 62 -6.61 25.09 0.93
N ILE A 63 -6.41 26.24 1.58
CA ILE A 63 -7.25 26.71 2.68
C ILE A 63 -8.70 26.85 2.22
N LYS A 64 -8.95 27.53 1.09
CA LYS A 64 -10.29 27.71 0.55
C LYS A 64 -11.00 26.38 0.27
N ARG A 65 -10.29 25.39 -0.28
CA ARG A 65 -10.86 24.08 -0.57
C ARG A 65 -11.08 23.23 0.68
N SER A 66 -10.18 23.36 1.67
CA SER A 66 -10.31 22.74 2.98
C SER A 66 -11.53 23.28 3.74
N GLU A 67 -11.76 24.59 3.70
CA GLU A 67 -12.95 25.24 4.28
C GLU A 67 -14.26 24.84 3.57
N ALA A 68 -14.20 24.60 2.26
CA ALA A 68 -15.35 24.14 1.47
C ALA A 68 -15.51 22.61 1.45
N PHE A 69 -14.67 21.86 2.18
CA PHE A 69 -14.73 20.41 2.20
C PHE A 69 -16.01 19.95 2.93
N PRO A 70 -16.81 19.02 2.36
CA PRO A 70 -18.15 18.73 2.87
C PRO A 70 -18.17 17.88 4.14
N ILE A 71 -17.02 17.41 4.63
CA ILE A 71 -16.91 16.59 5.84
C ILE A 71 -16.17 17.41 6.89
N ASP A 72 -16.75 17.50 8.08
CA ASP A 72 -16.15 18.21 9.19
C ASP A 72 -14.80 17.59 9.59
N PHE A 73 -13.82 18.46 9.80
CA PHE A 73 -12.57 18.11 10.45
C PHE A 73 -12.80 18.00 11.96
N PRO A 74 -12.53 16.86 12.60
CA PRO A 74 -12.66 16.71 14.05
C PRO A 74 -11.73 17.63 14.85
N ILE A 75 -10.59 18.00 14.26
CA ILE A 75 -9.59 18.89 14.85
C ILE A 75 -9.04 19.83 13.77
N ASN A 76 -8.53 20.99 14.18
CA ASN A 76 -7.96 21.98 13.27
C ASN A 76 -6.44 22.13 13.36
N THR A 77 -5.79 21.55 14.37
CA THR A 77 -4.38 21.80 14.72
C THR A 77 -3.38 21.47 13.61
N VAL A 78 -3.71 20.53 12.73
CA VAL A 78 -2.88 20.11 11.57
C VAL A 78 -3.21 20.86 10.28
N ARG A 79 -4.27 21.67 10.25
CA ARG A 79 -4.74 22.31 9.02
C ARG A 79 -3.80 23.44 8.62
N CYS A 80 -3.62 23.62 7.31
CA CYS A 80 -2.76 24.63 6.71
C CYS A 80 -3.07 26.05 7.18
N SER A 81 -4.34 26.37 7.43
CA SER A 81 -4.75 27.66 8.01
C SER A 81 -4.21 27.84 9.43
N THR A 82 -4.40 26.86 10.30
CA THR A 82 -3.91 26.88 11.69
C THR A 82 -2.40 26.84 11.79
N LEU A 83 -1.72 26.07 10.93
CA LEU A 83 -0.26 26.04 10.88
C LEU A 83 0.33 27.38 10.45
N ARG A 84 -0.28 28.05 9.45
CA ARG A 84 0.09 29.41 9.04
C ARG A 84 -0.07 30.39 10.21
N ASP A 85 -1.21 30.35 10.89
CA ASP A 85 -1.51 31.25 12.00
C ASP A 85 -0.60 31.00 13.22
N SER A 86 -0.07 29.78 13.32
CA SER A 86 0.92 29.37 14.32
C SER A 86 2.37 29.72 13.93
N GLY A 87 2.58 30.40 12.79
CA GLY A 87 3.88 30.93 12.37
C GLY A 87 4.65 30.08 11.36
N ILE A 88 4.08 28.99 10.84
CA ILE A 88 4.71 28.24 9.75
C ILE A 88 4.64 29.05 8.45
N ASN A 89 5.79 29.23 7.80
CA ASN A 89 5.90 30.01 6.58
C ASN A 89 5.01 29.46 5.46
N ALA A 90 4.30 30.37 4.77
CA ALA A 90 3.41 30.01 3.67
C ALA A 90 4.13 29.22 2.56
N SER A 91 5.36 29.61 2.22
CA SER A 91 6.17 28.92 1.21
C SER A 91 6.51 27.48 1.60
N THR A 92 6.62 27.17 2.90
CA THR A 92 6.83 25.80 3.37
C THR A 92 5.56 24.97 3.23
N LEU A 93 4.41 25.54 3.59
CA LEU A 93 3.11 24.86 3.43
C LEU A 93 2.79 24.62 1.94
N GLU A 94 3.10 25.58 1.06
CA GLU A 94 2.97 25.41 -0.38
C GLU A 94 3.94 24.37 -0.93
N MET A 95 5.19 24.34 -0.46
CA MET A 95 6.15 23.29 -0.82
C MET A 95 5.61 21.91 -0.42
N ASN A 96 5.12 21.75 0.81
CA ASN A 96 4.53 20.50 1.29
C ASN A 96 3.34 20.08 0.41
N ALA A 97 2.40 20.99 0.13
CA ALA A 97 1.25 20.74 -0.73
C ALA A 97 1.63 20.38 -2.17
N ASN A 98 2.70 20.99 -2.71
CA ASN A 98 3.16 20.73 -4.07
C ASN A 98 4.01 19.48 -4.21
N SER A 99 4.52 18.97 -3.09
CA SER A 99 5.34 17.76 -3.04
C SER A 99 4.54 16.46 -3.07
N VAL A 100 3.20 16.53 -3.05
CA VAL A 100 2.32 15.35 -3.03
C VAL A 100 2.24 14.67 -4.40
N TYR A 101 2.26 13.34 -4.40
CA TYR A 101 1.87 12.53 -5.54
C TYR A 101 1.47 11.10 -5.14
N PRO A 102 0.54 10.48 -5.89
CA PRO A 102 0.33 9.04 -5.81
C PRO A 102 1.48 8.32 -6.51
N LEU A 103 1.84 7.16 -5.96
CA LEU A 103 2.97 6.36 -6.41
C LEU A 103 2.54 4.90 -6.56
N ILE A 104 2.85 4.31 -7.73
CA ILE A 104 2.66 2.88 -7.99
C ILE A 104 3.99 2.21 -8.30
N HIS A 105 4.03 0.90 -8.09
CA HIS A 105 5.14 0.06 -8.55
C HIS A 105 5.00 -0.20 -10.06
N GLU A 106 6.10 -0.22 -10.82
CA GLU A 106 6.03 -0.43 -12.28
C GLU A 106 5.38 -1.77 -12.68
N ALA A 107 5.52 -2.81 -11.85
CA ALA A 107 4.80 -4.08 -11.98
C ALA A 107 3.28 -3.97 -12.02
N MET A 108 2.71 -2.88 -11.54
CA MET A 108 1.27 -2.64 -11.62
C MET A 108 0.84 -2.24 -13.04
N LEU A 109 1.74 -1.73 -13.90
CA LEU A 109 1.35 -1.24 -15.23
C LEU A 109 0.76 -2.37 -16.10
N PRO A 110 1.40 -3.55 -16.23
CA PRO A 110 0.79 -4.65 -16.97
C PRO A 110 -0.46 -5.22 -16.30
N LEU A 111 -0.51 -5.22 -14.96
CA LEU A 111 -1.70 -5.63 -14.22
C LEU A 111 -2.89 -4.71 -14.53
N LEU A 112 -2.70 -3.39 -14.50
CA LEU A 112 -3.73 -2.39 -14.75
C LEU A 112 -4.21 -2.45 -16.22
N ALA A 113 -3.28 -2.61 -17.16
CA ALA A 113 -3.61 -2.76 -18.59
C ALA A 113 -4.51 -3.98 -18.84
N ARG A 114 -4.10 -5.16 -18.33
CA ARG A 114 -4.87 -6.39 -18.44
C ARG A 114 -6.20 -6.31 -17.68
N TRP A 115 -6.23 -5.66 -16.52
CA TRP A 115 -7.45 -5.53 -15.71
C TRP A 115 -8.49 -4.66 -16.43
N LEU A 116 -8.09 -3.51 -16.99
CA LEU A 116 -8.98 -2.66 -17.78
C LEU A 116 -9.52 -3.40 -19.00
N LYS A 117 -8.65 -4.13 -19.71
CA LYS A 117 -9.05 -4.96 -20.86
C LYS A 117 -10.07 -6.04 -20.44
N TYR A 118 -9.78 -6.77 -19.37
CA TYR A 118 -10.70 -7.76 -18.81
C TYR A 118 -12.05 -7.12 -18.48
N LYS A 119 -12.07 -6.01 -17.75
CA LYS A 119 -13.31 -5.35 -17.32
C LYS A 119 -14.13 -4.79 -18.49
N ARG A 120 -13.49 -4.37 -19.59
CA ARG A 120 -14.18 -3.97 -20.82
C ARG A 120 -14.82 -5.15 -21.57
N GLN A 121 -14.21 -6.32 -21.49
CA GLN A 121 -14.68 -7.51 -22.20
C GLN A 121 -15.74 -8.26 -21.39
N TYR A 122 -15.46 -8.50 -20.11
CA TYR A 122 -16.22 -9.42 -19.27
C TYR A 122 -16.91 -8.76 -18.08
N GLY A 123 -16.61 -7.50 -17.75
CA GLY A 123 -17.27 -6.81 -16.64
C GLY A 123 -18.78 -6.69 -16.86
N SER A 124 -19.53 -6.29 -15.83
CA SER A 124 -20.98 -6.03 -15.95
C SER A 124 -21.29 -4.96 -17.00
N ALA A 125 -22.57 -4.77 -17.36
CA ALA A 125 -22.93 -3.68 -18.27
C ALA A 125 -22.49 -2.31 -17.75
N ILE A 126 -22.52 -2.14 -16.41
CA ILE A 126 -22.11 -0.93 -15.69
C ILE A 126 -20.59 -0.75 -15.75
N GLU A 127 -19.82 -1.81 -15.49
CA GLU A 127 -18.35 -1.77 -15.56
C GLU A 127 -17.87 -1.52 -16.98
N ARG A 128 -18.42 -2.22 -17.98
CA ARG A 128 -18.04 -2.00 -19.38
C ARG A 128 -18.30 -0.57 -19.81
N ALA A 129 -19.42 0.02 -19.39
CA ALA A 129 -19.72 1.43 -19.64
C ALA A 129 -18.73 2.37 -18.94
N MET A 130 -18.39 2.10 -17.67
CA MET A 130 -17.44 2.89 -16.88
C MET A 130 -16.04 2.88 -17.50
N TYR A 131 -15.53 1.72 -17.90
CA TYR A 131 -14.12 1.56 -18.29
C TYR A 131 -13.86 1.69 -19.79
N LYS A 132 -14.91 1.79 -20.62
CA LYS A 132 -14.85 1.78 -22.10
C LYS A 132 -13.64 2.53 -22.66
N ASP A 133 -13.47 3.79 -22.27
CA ASP A 133 -12.42 4.68 -22.78
C ASP A 133 -11.40 5.11 -21.71
N MET A 134 -11.48 4.55 -20.50
CA MET A 134 -10.69 5.00 -19.35
C MET A 134 -9.18 4.71 -19.50
N GLY A 135 -8.35 5.76 -19.51
CA GLY A 135 -6.89 5.63 -19.50
C GLY A 135 -6.29 5.45 -18.10
N LEU A 136 -4.98 5.18 -18.02
CA LEU A 136 -4.27 4.99 -16.73
C LEU A 136 -4.45 6.17 -15.78
N VAL A 137 -4.21 7.39 -16.25
CA VAL A 137 -4.30 8.61 -15.44
C VAL A 137 -5.71 8.80 -14.86
N GLN A 138 -6.75 8.58 -15.68
CA GLN A 138 -8.14 8.68 -15.25
C GLN A 138 -8.48 7.57 -14.25
N PHE A 139 -7.98 6.36 -14.47
CA PHE A 139 -8.23 5.24 -13.58
C PHE A 139 -7.57 5.43 -12.22
N ILE A 140 -6.28 5.81 -12.17
CA ILE A 140 -5.60 6.16 -10.92
C ILE A 140 -6.30 7.31 -10.21
N HIS A 141 -6.74 8.34 -10.94
CA HIS A 141 -7.51 9.44 -10.36
C HIS A 141 -8.78 8.93 -9.66
N ARG A 142 -9.51 8.01 -10.31
CA ARG A 142 -10.70 7.38 -9.74
C ARG A 142 -10.39 6.57 -8.48
N LEU A 143 -9.32 5.75 -8.48
CA LEU A 143 -8.89 4.96 -7.32
C LEU A 143 -8.55 5.81 -6.08
N ILE A 144 -8.23 7.10 -6.28
CA ILE A 144 -7.96 8.05 -5.20
C ILE A 144 -9.24 8.83 -4.83
N GLU A 145 -9.97 9.35 -5.82
CA GLU A 145 -11.09 10.28 -5.61
C GLU A 145 -12.36 9.61 -5.09
N LYS A 146 -12.62 8.35 -5.48
CA LYS A 146 -13.87 7.64 -5.19
C LYS A 146 -13.80 6.72 -3.96
N ARG A 147 -12.75 6.86 -3.15
CA ARG A 147 -12.69 6.22 -1.82
C ARG A 147 -13.81 6.74 -0.92
N ALA A 148 -14.25 5.91 0.01
CA ALA A 148 -15.14 6.35 1.06
C ALA A 148 -14.43 7.36 1.97
N VAL A 149 -15.19 8.15 2.74
CA VAL A 149 -14.64 9.02 3.80
C VAL A 149 -13.97 8.17 4.87
N HIS A 150 -14.68 7.13 5.33
CA HIS A 150 -14.12 6.07 6.16
C HIS A 150 -14.69 4.72 5.72
N PHE A 151 -13.91 3.66 5.90
CA PHE A 151 -14.25 2.29 5.50
C PHE A 151 -13.47 1.27 6.33
N TYR A 152 -14.10 0.66 7.33
CA TYR A 152 -13.38 -0.20 8.28
C TYR A 152 -14.23 -1.31 8.90
N GLY A 153 -13.54 -2.28 9.52
CA GLY A 153 -14.12 -3.42 10.23
C GLY A 153 -14.60 -4.55 9.29
N SER A 154 -14.84 -5.73 9.86
CA SER A 154 -15.24 -6.95 9.13
C SER A 154 -16.57 -6.87 8.36
N ASN A 155 -17.44 -5.95 8.74
CA ASN A 155 -18.74 -5.71 8.08
C ASN A 155 -18.73 -4.46 7.20
N ASP A 156 -17.56 -3.87 6.96
CA ASP A 156 -17.39 -2.69 6.10
C ASP A 156 -18.30 -1.53 6.53
N ARG A 157 -18.06 -0.96 7.71
CA ARG A 157 -18.74 0.28 8.10
C ARG A 157 -18.20 1.43 7.26
N TRP A 158 -19.09 2.18 6.62
CA TRP A 158 -18.70 3.17 5.63
C TRP A 158 -19.43 4.51 5.76
N LYS A 159 -18.79 5.57 5.25
CA LYS A 159 -19.41 6.89 4.99
C LYS A 159 -18.92 7.41 3.65
N LEU A 160 -19.83 7.93 2.83
CA LEU A 160 -19.51 8.55 1.55
C LEU A 160 -19.32 10.06 1.68
N ILE A 161 -18.78 10.67 0.64
CA ILE A 161 -18.49 12.12 0.62
C ILE A 161 -19.75 12.99 0.68
N ASP A 162 -20.91 12.44 0.31
CA ASP A 162 -22.21 13.10 0.43
C ASP A 162 -22.82 12.96 1.84
N GLY A 163 -22.08 12.38 2.79
CA GLY A 163 -22.47 12.22 4.18
C GLY A 163 -23.28 10.97 4.47
N LYS A 164 -23.72 10.20 3.46
CA LYS A 164 -24.45 8.95 3.68
C LYS A 164 -23.56 7.91 4.36
N THR A 165 -24.16 7.13 5.25
CA THR A 165 -23.47 6.11 6.04
C THR A 165 -24.16 4.76 5.93
N GLY A 166 -23.42 3.69 6.14
CA GLY A 166 -23.98 2.35 6.23
C GLY A 166 -22.98 1.30 6.69
N VAL A 167 -23.41 0.06 6.62
CA VAL A 167 -22.66 -1.15 6.94
C VAL A 167 -23.06 -2.18 5.89
N GLU A 168 -22.13 -3.01 5.44
CA GLU A 168 -22.33 -4.02 4.40
C GLU A 168 -22.81 -3.44 3.04
N GLY A 169 -23.16 -4.32 2.10
CA GLY A 169 -23.73 -4.00 0.79
C GLY A 169 -22.71 -3.65 -0.30
N TRP A 170 -21.44 -3.48 0.07
CA TRP A 170 -20.36 -3.04 -0.83
C TRP A 170 -20.04 -4.05 -1.93
N GLU A 171 -20.34 -5.34 -1.72
CA GLU A 171 -20.16 -6.42 -2.69
C GLU A 171 -20.96 -6.24 -3.98
N ASN A 172 -22.02 -5.42 -3.95
CA ASN A 172 -22.87 -5.20 -5.11
C ASN A 172 -22.36 -4.08 -6.04
N VAL A 173 -21.42 -3.24 -5.59
CA VAL A 173 -20.93 -2.07 -6.35
C VAL A 173 -20.28 -2.53 -7.66
N GLY A 174 -20.76 -2.00 -8.79
CA GLY A 174 -20.29 -2.39 -10.13
C GLY A 174 -20.94 -3.67 -10.68
N THR A 175 -21.90 -4.26 -9.98
CA THR A 175 -22.69 -5.40 -10.48
C THR A 175 -24.07 -4.93 -10.94
N ASP A 176 -24.83 -5.79 -11.62
CA ASP A 176 -26.23 -5.53 -11.98
C ASP A 176 -27.16 -5.41 -10.75
N HIS A 177 -26.64 -5.67 -9.55
CA HIS A 177 -27.33 -5.54 -8.27
C HIS A 177 -26.92 -4.28 -7.49
N GLU A 178 -26.09 -3.40 -8.06
CA GLU A 178 -25.72 -2.15 -7.38
C GLU A 178 -26.95 -1.28 -7.12
N LYS A 179 -26.96 -0.61 -5.96
CA LYS A 179 -28.08 0.22 -5.51
C LYS A 179 -27.56 1.46 -4.81
N GLU A 180 -28.24 2.58 -5.02
CA GLU A 180 -27.94 3.81 -4.30
C GLU A 180 -27.96 3.58 -2.77
N PRO A 181 -27.00 4.13 -2.02
CA PRO A 181 -25.93 5.04 -2.48
C PRO A 181 -24.64 4.35 -2.95
N LEU A 182 -24.57 3.02 -2.88
CA LEU A 182 -23.42 2.20 -3.25
C LEU A 182 -23.49 1.80 -4.73
N VAL A 183 -23.11 2.75 -5.58
CA VAL A 183 -23.05 2.58 -7.04
C VAL A 183 -21.66 2.94 -7.56
N LEU A 184 -21.21 2.25 -8.61
CA LEU A 184 -19.85 2.37 -9.15
C LEU A 184 -19.49 3.81 -9.54
N THR A 185 -20.47 4.61 -9.95
CA THR A 185 -20.24 6.04 -10.28
C THR A 185 -19.82 6.88 -9.08
N LYS A 186 -20.14 6.45 -7.84
CA LYS A 186 -19.92 7.20 -6.60
C LYS A 186 -18.84 6.60 -5.70
N CYS A 187 -18.62 5.29 -5.77
CA CYS A 187 -17.63 4.59 -4.94
C CYS A 187 -16.87 3.52 -5.72
N LEU A 188 -15.79 3.02 -5.13
CA LEU A 188 -14.99 1.92 -5.68
C LEU A 188 -15.68 0.56 -5.50
N SER A 189 -15.58 -0.33 -6.48
CA SER A 189 -15.90 -1.77 -6.28
C SER A 189 -14.78 -2.49 -5.55
N TYR A 190 -15.01 -3.69 -4.98
CA TYR A 190 -13.93 -4.46 -4.34
C TYR A 190 -12.75 -4.77 -5.27
N ASP A 191 -13.01 -4.97 -6.56
CA ASP A 191 -11.94 -5.20 -7.53
C ASP A 191 -11.07 -3.95 -7.72
N GLU A 192 -11.68 -2.75 -7.64
CA GLU A 192 -10.96 -1.48 -7.65
C GLU A 192 -10.23 -1.22 -6.32
N ILE A 193 -10.85 -1.56 -5.18
CA ILE A 193 -10.22 -1.36 -3.86
C ILE A 193 -8.91 -2.15 -3.76
N LYS A 194 -8.85 -3.34 -4.37
CA LYS A 194 -7.65 -4.17 -4.41
C LYS A 194 -6.50 -3.53 -5.17
N LEU A 195 -6.80 -2.84 -6.27
CA LEU A 195 -5.80 -2.06 -7.00
C LEU A 195 -5.42 -0.79 -6.24
N SER A 196 -6.41 -0.13 -5.62
CA SER A 196 -6.23 1.06 -4.79
C SER A 196 -5.33 0.80 -3.57
N SER A 197 -5.36 -0.41 -2.99
CA SER A 197 -4.48 -0.81 -1.88
C SER A 197 -3.00 -0.89 -2.28
N MET A 198 -2.68 -0.94 -3.58
CA MET A 198 -1.30 -0.96 -4.05
C MET A 198 -0.77 0.44 -4.41
N ILE A 199 -1.56 1.49 -4.21
CA ILE A 199 -1.15 2.89 -4.41
C ILE A 199 -0.65 3.46 -3.08
N ALA A 200 0.58 3.98 -3.08
CA ALA A 200 1.09 4.81 -1.99
C ALA A 200 0.83 6.30 -2.25
N MET A 201 0.75 7.10 -1.19
CA MET A 201 0.68 8.56 -1.28
C MET A 201 1.79 9.18 -0.45
N SER A 202 2.63 10.01 -1.06
CA SER A 202 3.80 10.61 -0.40
C SER A 202 3.78 12.12 -0.49
N SER A 203 4.16 12.81 0.59
CA SER A 203 4.44 14.25 0.58
C SER A 203 5.40 14.64 1.70
N HIS A 204 6.01 15.82 1.58
CA HIS A 204 6.49 16.53 2.76
C HIS A 204 5.30 16.95 3.64
N SER A 205 5.56 17.06 4.95
CA SER A 205 4.58 17.53 5.92
C SER A 205 5.28 18.15 7.13
N GLU A 206 4.63 19.16 7.72
CA GLU A 206 4.90 19.56 9.09
C GLU A 206 4.40 18.48 10.06
N PHE A 207 5.12 18.30 11.17
CA PHE A 207 4.72 17.42 12.27
C PHE A 207 4.49 18.24 13.53
N ILE A 208 3.27 18.18 14.07
CA ILE A 208 2.90 18.98 15.25
C ILE A 208 3.15 18.25 16.58
N ASN A 209 3.34 16.94 16.54
CA ASN A 209 3.63 16.07 17.68
C ASN A 209 4.40 14.82 17.22
N ASP A 210 4.67 13.89 18.14
CA ASP A 210 5.51 12.72 17.88
C ASP A 210 4.87 11.63 16.98
N GLY A 211 3.59 11.77 16.63
CA GLY A 211 2.86 10.81 15.79
C GLY A 211 2.46 9.52 16.51
N SER A 212 2.56 9.46 17.84
CA SER A 212 2.07 8.32 18.62
C SER A 212 0.57 8.09 18.43
N ARG A 213 0.08 6.86 18.66
CA ARG A 213 -1.35 6.54 18.44
C ARG A 213 -2.32 7.39 19.26
N ASP A 214 -1.90 7.81 20.45
CA ASP A 214 -2.72 8.58 21.39
C ASP A 214 -2.51 10.11 21.27
N ASN A 215 -1.88 10.57 20.18
CA ASN A 215 -1.48 11.98 20.06
C ASN A 215 -2.68 12.96 19.99
N ARG A 216 -3.83 12.51 19.47
CA ARG A 216 -5.12 13.23 19.46
C ARG A 216 -5.10 14.66 18.89
N GLY A 217 -4.10 15.02 18.09
CA GLY A 217 -3.99 16.37 17.53
C GLY A 217 -3.38 17.38 18.48
N ILE A 218 -2.84 16.95 19.61
CA ILE A 218 -2.26 17.83 20.62
C ILE A 218 -0.89 18.28 20.11
N VAL A 219 -0.68 19.60 20.03
CA VAL A 219 0.60 20.18 19.62
C VAL A 219 1.62 19.96 20.73
N ASN A 220 2.79 19.46 20.36
CA ASN A 220 3.92 19.34 21.27
C ASN A 220 4.71 20.65 21.31
N ILE A 221 4.85 21.22 22.50
CA ILE A 221 5.52 22.51 22.72
C ILE A 221 7.03 22.37 22.93
N ASP A 222 7.54 21.15 23.12
CA ASP A 222 8.97 20.89 23.29
C ASP A 222 9.65 20.74 21.91
N PRO A 223 10.45 21.73 21.46
CA PRO A 223 11.08 21.72 20.15
C PRO A 223 12.16 20.64 20.00
N ASP A 224 12.59 20.00 21.08
CA ASP A 224 13.59 18.93 21.08
C ASP A 224 12.99 17.52 21.06
N SER A 225 11.67 17.40 21.22
CA SER A 225 10.99 16.12 21.21
C SER A 225 10.53 15.65 19.83
N VAL A 226 10.21 16.60 18.94
CA VAL A 226 9.59 16.34 17.62
C VAL A 226 10.47 16.85 16.49
N GLN A 227 10.59 16.04 15.43
CA GLN A 227 11.15 16.49 14.16
C GLN A 227 10.14 17.44 13.51
N PRO A 228 10.46 18.71 13.23
CA PRO A 228 9.45 19.69 12.78
C PRO A 228 8.85 19.35 11.42
N ARG A 229 9.66 18.79 10.51
CA ARG A 229 9.25 18.47 9.13
C ARG A 229 9.95 17.21 8.64
N GLY A 230 9.25 16.41 7.85
CA GLY A 230 9.78 15.23 7.19
C GLY A 230 9.03 14.88 5.92
N VAL A 231 9.17 13.63 5.48
CA VAL A 231 8.31 13.00 4.47
C VAL A 231 7.41 11.99 5.16
N ILE A 232 6.14 11.98 4.79
CA ILE A 232 5.17 10.97 5.24
C ILE A 232 4.59 10.22 4.05
N ILE A 233 4.58 8.89 4.16
CA ILE A 233 4.10 7.98 3.11
C ILE A 233 2.93 7.15 3.67
N GLY A 234 1.75 7.32 3.09
CA GLY A 234 0.61 6.44 3.33
C GLY A 234 0.73 5.17 2.51
N VAL A 235 0.74 4.02 3.19
CA VAL A 235 0.89 2.70 2.56
C VAL A 235 -0.15 1.73 3.09
N VAL A 236 -0.68 0.87 2.23
CA VAL A 236 -1.74 -0.07 2.57
C VAL A 236 -1.19 -1.50 2.55
N GLY A 237 -1.48 -2.25 3.62
CA GLY A 237 -1.15 -3.67 3.71
C GLY A 237 -2.29 -4.57 3.23
N THR A 238 -2.08 -5.89 3.30
CA THR A 238 -3.11 -6.86 2.91
C THR A 238 -4.25 -6.88 3.93
N ARG A 239 -5.50 -6.97 3.44
CA ARG A 239 -6.69 -7.05 4.30
C ARG A 239 -7.34 -8.43 4.20
N PHE A 240 -7.28 -9.20 5.29
CA PHE A 240 -7.92 -10.53 5.36
C PHE A 240 -9.17 -10.59 6.25
N GLU A 241 -9.57 -9.46 6.85
CA GLU A 241 -10.73 -9.37 7.75
C GLU A 241 -12.07 -9.64 7.04
N ARG A 242 -12.11 -9.47 5.71
CA ARG A 242 -13.29 -9.75 4.87
C ARG A 242 -13.00 -10.92 3.92
N PRO A 243 -13.64 -12.09 4.11
CA PRO A 243 -13.45 -13.24 3.23
C PRO A 243 -13.89 -12.97 1.78
N ARG A 244 -13.22 -13.63 0.84
CA ARG A 244 -13.58 -13.71 -0.59
C ARG A 244 -13.44 -12.44 -1.44
N VAL A 245 -12.84 -11.38 -0.90
CA VAL A 245 -12.56 -10.14 -1.61
C VAL A 245 -11.09 -9.75 -1.45
N MET A 246 -10.61 -8.79 -2.25
CA MET A 246 -9.27 -8.23 -2.07
C MET A 246 -8.17 -9.30 -2.15
N GLU A 247 -7.12 -9.20 -1.33
CA GLU A 247 -6.03 -10.15 -1.30
C GLU A 247 -6.43 -11.53 -0.73
N TYR A 248 -7.57 -11.65 -0.05
CA TYR A 248 -8.11 -12.95 0.36
C TYR A 248 -8.30 -13.89 -0.85
N GLN A 249 -8.67 -13.34 -2.01
CA GLN A 249 -8.88 -14.11 -3.24
C GLN A 249 -7.60 -14.76 -3.80
N ASP A 250 -6.42 -14.21 -3.49
CA ASP A 250 -5.15 -14.65 -4.06
C ASP A 250 -4.26 -15.39 -3.06
N ILE A 251 -4.44 -15.11 -1.76
CA ILE A 251 -3.54 -15.57 -0.69
C ILE A 251 -4.22 -16.61 0.21
N ILE A 252 -5.52 -16.47 0.47
CA ILE A 252 -6.24 -17.44 1.30
C ILE A 252 -6.83 -18.52 0.42
N ILE A 253 -6.51 -19.77 0.73
CA ILE A 253 -6.97 -20.95 0.02
C ILE A 253 -7.96 -21.70 0.92
N ALA A 254 -9.23 -21.73 0.50
CA ALA A 254 -10.33 -22.30 1.27
C ALA A 254 -11.27 -23.13 0.37
N PRO A 255 -11.90 -24.19 0.89
CA PRO A 255 -12.69 -25.13 0.08
C PRO A 255 -13.90 -24.48 -0.59
N ALA A 256 -14.53 -23.49 0.05
CA ALA A 256 -15.68 -22.78 -0.52
C ALA A 256 -15.28 -21.71 -1.58
N GLN A 257 -14.00 -21.33 -1.64
CA GLN A 257 -13.49 -20.32 -2.55
C GLN A 257 -12.74 -20.95 -3.72
N ASN A 258 -11.74 -21.78 -3.42
CA ASN A 258 -10.76 -22.29 -4.39
C ASN A 258 -11.28 -23.53 -5.12
N THR A 259 -12.35 -23.31 -5.89
CA THR A 259 -13.03 -24.31 -6.71
C THR A 259 -13.03 -23.93 -8.18
N VAL A 260 -13.29 -24.91 -9.05
CA VAL A 260 -13.39 -24.71 -10.50
C VAL A 260 -14.52 -23.73 -10.85
N GLU A 261 -15.65 -23.79 -10.13
CA GLU A 261 -16.83 -22.94 -10.35
C GLU A 261 -16.54 -21.45 -10.06
N ASN A 262 -15.54 -21.19 -9.22
CA ASN A 262 -15.06 -19.85 -8.88
C ASN A 262 -13.84 -19.40 -9.71
N GLY A 263 -13.44 -20.20 -10.71
CA GLY A 263 -12.37 -19.88 -11.66
C GLY A 263 -10.96 -20.25 -11.18
N TYR A 264 -10.81 -21.05 -10.11
CA TYR A 264 -9.52 -21.54 -9.64
C TYR A 264 -9.13 -22.85 -10.34
N GLY A 265 -7.83 -23.18 -10.34
CA GLY A 265 -7.29 -24.36 -10.99
C GLY A 265 -6.82 -24.12 -12.43
N SER A 266 -6.29 -25.18 -13.05
CA SER A 266 -5.74 -25.15 -14.40
C SER A 266 -6.83 -24.97 -15.48
N GLN A 267 -6.42 -24.62 -16.71
CA GLN A 267 -7.34 -24.55 -17.85
C GLN A 267 -8.08 -25.88 -18.10
N SER A 268 -7.43 -27.01 -17.85
CA SER A 268 -7.99 -28.36 -17.99
C SER A 268 -9.04 -28.70 -16.92
N ALA A 269 -9.15 -27.92 -15.85
CA ALA A 269 -10.10 -28.20 -14.76
C ALA A 269 -11.56 -27.89 -15.14
N GLY A 270 -11.81 -27.13 -16.23
CA GLY A 270 -13.13 -26.71 -16.68
C GLY A 270 -13.59 -25.38 -16.04
N GLY A 271 -14.90 -25.09 -16.10
CA GLY A 271 -15.50 -23.92 -15.46
C GLY A 271 -15.74 -22.71 -16.36
N SER A 272 -16.25 -21.63 -15.76
CA SER A 272 -16.54 -20.36 -16.45
C SER A 272 -15.26 -19.70 -16.93
N GLU A 273 -15.13 -19.49 -18.24
CA GLU A 273 -13.98 -18.80 -18.84
C GLU A 273 -13.78 -17.41 -18.23
N GLU A 274 -14.82 -16.59 -18.13
CA GLU A 274 -14.80 -15.27 -17.49
C GLU A 274 -14.11 -15.31 -16.10
N LYS A 275 -14.67 -16.07 -15.15
CA LYS A 275 -14.13 -16.14 -13.78
C LYS A 275 -12.68 -16.64 -13.77
N ARG A 276 -12.36 -17.62 -14.62
CA ARG A 276 -11.01 -18.17 -14.73
C ARG A 276 -10.03 -17.12 -15.24
N GLU A 277 -10.36 -16.39 -16.30
CA GLU A 277 -9.51 -15.34 -16.86
C GLU A 277 -9.20 -14.26 -15.81
N PHE A 278 -10.17 -13.90 -14.96
CA PHE A 278 -9.91 -12.97 -13.85
C PHE A 278 -8.93 -13.53 -12.81
N ARG A 279 -9.05 -14.81 -12.46
CA ARG A 279 -8.14 -15.47 -11.50
C ARG A 279 -6.74 -15.65 -12.08
N VAL A 280 -6.65 -16.01 -13.36
CA VAL A 280 -5.38 -16.14 -14.10
C VAL A 280 -4.68 -14.78 -14.22
N LEU A 281 -5.42 -13.70 -14.44
CA LEU A 281 -4.85 -12.35 -14.46
C LEU A 281 -4.09 -12.02 -13.17
N TRP A 282 -4.68 -12.33 -12.01
CA TRP A 282 -4.03 -12.12 -10.71
C TRP A 282 -2.93 -13.16 -10.45
N ALA A 283 -3.12 -14.43 -10.82
CA ALA A 283 -2.09 -15.46 -10.68
C ALA A 283 -0.82 -15.06 -11.44
N LYS A 284 -0.96 -14.60 -12.69
CA LYS A 284 0.16 -14.13 -13.52
C LYS A 284 0.88 -12.94 -12.90
N PHE A 285 0.17 -12.04 -12.23
CA PHE A 285 0.81 -10.95 -11.48
C PHE A 285 1.73 -11.50 -10.37
N TYR A 286 1.30 -12.55 -9.67
CA TYR A 286 2.15 -13.26 -8.70
C TYR A 286 3.18 -14.21 -9.34
N GLY A 287 3.31 -14.25 -10.67
CA GLY A 287 4.24 -15.12 -11.37
C GLY A 287 3.78 -16.59 -11.42
N GLU A 288 2.47 -16.82 -11.36
CA GLU A 288 1.86 -18.14 -11.45
C GLU A 288 1.01 -18.28 -12.70
N GLU A 289 0.87 -19.51 -13.20
CA GLU A 289 -0.05 -19.79 -14.31
C GLU A 289 -1.51 -19.66 -13.89
N TYR A 290 -1.83 -20.12 -12.67
CA TYR A 290 -3.18 -20.10 -12.09
C TYR A 290 -3.11 -20.23 -10.56
N HIS A 291 -4.12 -19.74 -9.86
CA HIS A 291 -4.26 -19.98 -8.42
C HIS A 291 -4.80 -21.38 -8.16
N SER A 292 -4.18 -22.09 -7.21
CA SER A 292 -4.45 -23.50 -6.94
C SER A 292 -5.87 -23.78 -6.44
N LEU A 293 -6.39 -24.96 -6.78
CA LEU A 293 -7.55 -25.55 -6.12
C LEU A 293 -7.21 -25.90 -4.66
N TYR A 294 -8.22 -25.97 -3.81
CA TYR A 294 -8.03 -26.35 -2.40
C TYR A 294 -7.34 -27.72 -2.25
N GLU A 295 -7.76 -28.72 -3.02
CA GLU A 295 -7.18 -30.07 -3.00
C GLU A 295 -5.74 -30.12 -3.51
N GLU A 296 -5.36 -29.25 -4.44
CA GLU A 296 -3.98 -29.12 -4.89
C GLU A 296 -3.10 -28.56 -3.78
N ALA A 297 -3.55 -27.50 -3.11
CA ALA A 297 -2.85 -26.90 -1.98
C ALA A 297 -2.71 -27.88 -0.80
N LEU A 298 -3.76 -28.67 -0.52
CA LEU A 298 -3.73 -29.74 0.49
C LEU A 298 -2.74 -30.87 0.19
N LYS A 299 -2.45 -31.14 -1.09
CA LYS A 299 -1.38 -32.09 -1.46
C LYS A 299 -0.02 -31.46 -1.25
N ARG A 300 0.16 -30.20 -1.67
CA ARG A 300 1.42 -29.45 -1.56
C ARG A 300 1.85 -29.25 -0.11
N ILE A 301 0.91 -28.94 0.79
CA ILE A 301 1.22 -28.71 2.21
C ILE A 301 1.78 -29.96 2.92
N LYS A 302 1.47 -31.16 2.42
CA LYS A 302 1.97 -32.44 2.97
C LYS A 302 3.37 -32.80 2.48
N LEU A 303 3.93 -32.07 1.52
CA LEU A 303 5.27 -32.29 1.01
C LEU A 303 6.30 -31.83 2.05
N LYS A 304 7.38 -32.61 2.21
CA LYS A 304 8.45 -32.32 3.18
C LYS A 304 9.18 -30.99 2.91
N GLU A 305 9.19 -30.56 1.65
CA GLU A 305 9.88 -29.35 1.17
C GLU A 305 8.97 -28.12 1.12
N ASN A 306 7.72 -28.22 1.59
CA ASN A 306 6.80 -27.09 1.58
C ASN A 306 7.29 -25.93 2.44
N ARG A 307 7.56 -24.80 1.80
CA ARG A 307 7.87 -23.51 2.45
C ARG A 307 6.84 -22.42 2.11
N ARG A 308 5.88 -22.72 1.24
CA ARG A 308 4.94 -21.73 0.67
C ARG A 308 3.60 -21.72 1.40
N TYR A 309 3.07 -22.88 1.76
CA TYR A 309 1.71 -22.98 2.31
C TYR A 309 1.74 -23.19 3.82
N LEU A 310 1.05 -22.33 4.56
CA LEU A 310 0.86 -22.42 6.00
C LEU A 310 -0.60 -22.81 6.30
N SER A 311 -0.81 -23.86 7.09
CA SER A 311 -2.16 -24.21 7.55
C SER A 311 -2.56 -23.27 8.69
N LEU A 312 -3.62 -22.49 8.50
CA LEU A 312 -4.16 -21.63 9.56
C LEU A 312 -5.12 -22.40 10.46
N ASN A 313 -5.93 -23.28 9.85
CA ASN A 313 -6.88 -24.16 10.52
C ASN A 313 -7.24 -25.33 9.58
N SER A 314 -8.17 -26.20 10.01
CA SER A 314 -8.56 -27.40 9.25
C SER A 314 -9.11 -27.15 7.82
N GLN A 315 -9.49 -25.92 7.49
CA GLN A 315 -10.14 -25.56 6.22
C GLN A 315 -9.50 -24.36 5.52
N THR A 316 -8.44 -23.76 6.08
CA THR A 316 -7.86 -22.53 5.55
C THR A 316 -6.35 -22.64 5.47
N ILE A 317 -5.82 -22.40 4.28
CA ILE A 317 -4.39 -22.38 3.98
C ILE A 317 -4.01 -20.95 3.59
N PHE A 318 -2.86 -20.50 4.08
CA PHE A 318 -2.25 -19.21 3.79
C PHE A 318 -1.08 -19.39 2.83
N ASP A 319 -1.10 -18.66 1.72
CA ASP A 319 -0.03 -18.61 0.74
C ASP A 319 1.02 -17.56 1.13
N VAL A 320 2.08 -18.01 1.80
CA VAL A 320 3.15 -17.15 2.32
C VAL A 320 3.85 -16.42 1.18
N GLU A 321 4.07 -17.09 0.04
CA GLU A 321 4.81 -16.53 -1.07
C GLU A 321 4.04 -15.38 -1.74
N ASN A 322 2.74 -15.56 -2.02
CA ASN A 322 1.93 -14.49 -2.61
C ASN A 322 1.73 -13.32 -1.64
N TYR A 323 1.59 -13.59 -0.34
CA TYR A 323 1.61 -12.54 0.68
C TYR A 323 2.89 -11.71 0.66
N MET A 324 4.03 -12.38 0.60
CA MET A 324 5.32 -11.70 0.56
C MET A 324 5.51 -10.94 -0.75
N LYS A 325 5.12 -11.47 -1.92
CA LYS A 325 5.15 -10.74 -3.19
C LYS A 325 4.30 -9.47 -3.15
N ARG A 326 3.08 -9.56 -2.60
CA ARG A 326 2.19 -8.40 -2.42
C ARG A 326 2.80 -7.35 -1.49
N THR A 327 3.45 -7.79 -0.41
CA THR A 327 4.10 -6.91 0.57
C THR A 327 5.35 -6.26 -0.02
N LEU A 328 6.14 -7.04 -0.79
CA LEU A 328 7.39 -6.61 -1.42
C LEU A 328 7.19 -5.39 -2.31
N LEU A 329 6.10 -5.32 -3.09
CA LEU A 329 5.76 -4.14 -3.90
C LEU A 329 5.75 -2.85 -3.09
N THR A 330 5.06 -2.87 -1.94
CA THR A 330 4.95 -1.71 -1.05
C THR A 330 6.30 -1.38 -0.43
N VAL A 331 7.09 -2.40 -0.06
CA VAL A 331 8.44 -2.22 0.51
C VAL A 331 9.38 -1.54 -0.49
N GLU A 332 9.40 -2.01 -1.75
CA GLU A 332 10.25 -1.44 -2.79
C GLU A 332 9.88 0.02 -3.10
N ILE A 333 8.58 0.35 -3.09
CA ILE A 333 8.08 1.73 -3.17
C ILE A 333 8.64 2.58 -2.02
N ILE A 334 8.52 2.12 -0.77
CA ILE A 334 8.96 2.87 0.42
C ILE A 334 10.46 3.18 0.34
N LEU A 335 11.27 2.16 0.03
CA LEU A 335 12.73 2.30 -0.02
C LEU A 335 13.16 3.27 -1.12
N LEU A 336 12.57 3.17 -2.31
CA LEU A 336 12.94 4.02 -3.43
C LEU A 336 12.46 5.47 -3.27
N GLU A 337 11.27 5.66 -2.70
CA GLU A 337 10.75 6.99 -2.37
C GLU A 337 11.62 7.68 -1.30
N ALA A 338 11.99 6.96 -0.23
CA ALA A 338 12.88 7.49 0.80
C ALA A 338 14.25 7.88 0.23
N ASN A 339 14.83 7.00 -0.60
CA ASN A 339 16.09 7.27 -1.31
C ASN A 339 15.98 8.54 -2.18
N THR A 340 14.95 8.63 -3.01
CA THR A 340 14.77 9.73 -3.96
C THR A 340 14.53 11.07 -3.25
N ARG A 341 13.77 11.06 -2.15
CA ARG A 341 13.53 12.28 -1.35
C ARG A 341 14.79 12.79 -0.68
N ALA A 342 15.62 11.89 -0.16
CA ALA A 342 16.89 12.23 0.47
C ALA A 342 17.93 12.71 -0.56
N GLU A 343 18.02 12.04 -1.71
CA GLU A 343 18.87 12.45 -2.85
C GLU A 343 18.56 13.88 -3.29
N LYS A 344 17.27 14.20 -3.50
CA LYS A 344 16.82 15.56 -3.89
C LYS A 344 17.15 16.63 -2.85
N GLN A 345 17.41 16.26 -1.60
CA GLN A 345 17.84 17.16 -0.53
C GLN A 345 19.34 17.08 -0.22
N ASN A 346 20.10 16.32 -1.01
CA ASN A 346 21.54 16.10 -0.81
C ASN A 346 21.89 15.64 0.63
N THR A 347 21.08 14.74 1.17
CA THR A 347 21.27 14.13 2.50
C THR A 347 20.92 12.63 2.45
N THR A 348 21.00 11.92 3.58
CA THR A 348 20.50 10.54 3.71
C THR A 348 19.19 10.49 4.47
N ALA A 349 18.37 9.47 4.21
CA ALA A 349 17.13 9.19 4.89
C ALA A 349 17.34 8.34 6.14
N PHE A 350 16.64 8.72 7.21
CA PHE A 350 16.28 7.86 8.32
C PHE A 350 14.83 7.42 8.10
N LEU A 351 14.64 6.18 7.68
CA LEU A 351 13.32 5.63 7.36
C LEU A 351 12.70 4.98 8.60
N HIS A 352 11.57 5.50 9.07
CA HIS A 352 10.74 4.90 10.11
C HIS A 352 9.62 4.06 9.48
N VAL A 353 9.59 2.78 9.82
CA VAL A 353 8.64 1.80 9.30
C VAL A 353 7.79 1.24 10.43
N VAL A 354 6.48 1.31 10.27
CA VAL A 354 5.50 0.56 11.07
C VAL A 354 4.95 -0.63 10.27
N GLY A 355 4.42 -1.63 10.97
CA GLY A 355 3.73 -2.74 10.31
C GLY A 355 2.44 -2.30 9.62
N PHE A 356 2.39 -2.40 8.29
CA PHE A 356 1.17 -2.20 7.48
C PHE A 356 0.52 -3.55 7.14
N GLY A 357 -0.78 -3.69 7.41
CA GLY A 357 -1.50 -4.99 7.28
C GLY A 357 -1.19 -6.01 8.38
N LEU A 358 -0.38 -5.65 9.38
CA LEU A 358 -0.03 -6.51 10.53
C LEU A 358 -0.91 -6.27 11.76
N GLY A 359 -1.87 -5.35 11.68
CA GLY A 359 -2.83 -5.05 12.73
C GLY A 359 -4.01 -6.01 12.74
N VAL A 360 -5.24 -5.49 12.87
CA VAL A 360 -6.48 -6.28 12.87
C VAL A 360 -6.72 -7.06 11.56
N TRP A 361 -5.95 -6.79 10.52
CA TRP A 361 -6.05 -7.47 9.23
C TRP A 361 -5.23 -8.76 9.11
N ARG A 362 -4.34 -9.05 10.07
CA ARG A 362 -3.52 -10.28 10.03
C ARG A 362 -4.36 -11.51 10.36
N VAL A 363 -3.97 -12.65 9.80
CA VAL A 363 -4.53 -13.99 10.05
C VAL A 363 -3.54 -14.95 10.70
N ALA A 364 -2.24 -14.62 10.70
CA ALA A 364 -1.18 -15.40 11.33
C ALA A 364 -0.20 -14.51 12.09
N GLN A 365 0.41 -15.03 13.17
CA GLN A 365 1.45 -14.29 13.92
C GLN A 365 2.75 -14.21 13.12
N GLU A 366 3.02 -15.25 12.32
CA GLU A 366 4.19 -15.42 11.46
C GLU A 366 4.27 -14.37 10.34
N GLN A 367 3.18 -13.67 10.03
CA GLN A 367 3.16 -12.59 9.04
C GLN A 367 4.20 -11.50 9.30
N GLU A 368 4.57 -11.27 10.56
CA GLU A 368 5.62 -10.32 10.92
C GLU A 368 7.01 -10.79 10.44
N ILE A 369 7.29 -12.09 10.51
CA ILE A 369 8.53 -12.70 10.01
C ILE A 369 8.60 -12.53 8.49
N TYR A 370 7.51 -12.88 7.81
CA TYR A 370 7.40 -12.78 6.36
C TYR A 370 7.51 -11.32 5.89
N PHE A 371 6.90 -10.38 6.61
CA PHE A 371 7.00 -8.95 6.36
C PHE A 371 8.46 -8.46 6.41
N LEU A 372 9.19 -8.75 7.49
CA LEU A 372 10.60 -8.34 7.61
C LEU A 372 11.50 -9.03 6.59
N LYS A 373 11.19 -10.27 6.21
CA LYS A 373 11.88 -10.96 5.11
C LYS A 373 11.71 -10.23 3.78
N THR A 374 10.57 -9.58 3.52
CA THR A 374 10.43 -8.77 2.29
C THR A 374 11.35 -7.55 2.27
N PHE A 375 11.59 -6.91 3.42
CA PHE A 375 12.62 -5.87 3.55
C PHE A 375 14.01 -6.43 3.31
N GLU A 376 14.35 -7.57 3.90
CA GLU A 376 15.64 -8.23 3.65
C GLU A 376 15.86 -8.48 2.15
N ILE A 377 14.86 -9.04 1.47
CA ILE A 377 14.91 -9.33 0.02
C ILE A 377 15.09 -8.03 -0.77
N ALA A 378 14.28 -7.01 -0.52
CA ALA A 378 14.35 -5.72 -1.22
C ALA A 378 15.71 -5.04 -1.01
N LEU A 379 16.21 -4.99 0.23
CA LEU A 379 17.48 -4.36 0.56
C LEU A 379 18.65 -5.07 -0.13
N LYS A 380 18.67 -6.41 -0.13
CA LYS A 380 19.70 -7.19 -0.85
C LYS A 380 19.66 -6.95 -2.35
N LYS A 381 18.46 -6.95 -2.95
CA LYS A 381 18.27 -6.77 -4.40
C LYS A 381 18.56 -5.34 -4.87
N MET A 382 18.19 -4.34 -4.08
CA MET A 382 18.27 -2.93 -4.43
C MET A 382 19.50 -2.22 -3.85
N ASN A 383 20.40 -2.92 -3.13
CA ASN A 383 21.50 -2.30 -2.38
C ASN A 383 22.28 -1.21 -3.17
N LYS A 384 22.64 -1.51 -4.43
CA LYS A 384 23.39 -0.57 -5.29
C LYS A 384 22.59 0.71 -5.68
N LYS A 385 21.27 0.66 -5.58
CA LYS A 385 20.32 1.74 -5.91
C LYS A 385 19.96 2.58 -4.68
N LEU A 386 20.07 2.01 -3.47
CA LEU A 386 19.71 2.66 -2.20
C LEU A 386 20.88 3.41 -1.59
N ARG A 387 21.43 4.39 -2.30
CA ARG A 387 22.61 5.16 -1.88
C ARG A 387 22.34 6.21 -0.80
N TYR A 388 21.08 6.63 -0.70
CA TYR A 388 20.66 7.73 0.16
C TYR A 388 19.75 7.26 1.30
N VAL A 389 19.54 5.96 1.50
CA VAL A 389 18.92 5.42 2.72
C VAL A 389 20.06 4.96 3.62
N SER A 390 20.23 5.58 4.79
CA SER A 390 21.31 5.20 5.71
C SER A 390 20.81 4.36 6.89
N ASP A 391 19.56 4.56 7.30
CA ASP A 391 19.00 3.91 8.49
C ASP A 391 17.55 3.50 8.24
N ILE A 392 17.18 2.32 8.77
CA ILE A 392 15.81 1.86 8.83
C ILE A 392 15.46 1.52 10.28
N MET A 393 14.44 2.18 10.81
CA MET A 393 13.84 1.90 12.10
C MET A 393 12.57 1.08 11.91
N PHE A 394 12.63 -0.20 12.27
CA PHE A 394 11.45 -1.04 12.41
C PHE A 394 10.82 -0.80 13.78
N ALA A 395 9.76 0.01 13.81
CA ALA A 395 9.09 0.40 15.04
C ALA A 395 7.90 -0.50 15.38
N TYR A 396 7.77 -0.86 16.65
CA TYR A 396 6.67 -1.68 17.18
C TYR A 396 6.62 -3.14 16.67
N PHE A 397 7.76 -3.67 16.21
CA PHE A 397 7.93 -5.08 15.87
C PHE A 397 8.33 -5.90 17.10
N GLN A 398 7.75 -7.09 17.26
CA GLN A 398 8.19 -8.09 18.23
C GLN A 398 9.45 -8.81 17.78
N GLN A 399 9.58 -9.02 16.46
CA GLN A 399 10.79 -9.51 15.83
C GLN A 399 11.92 -8.51 16.03
N ARG A 400 13.15 -9.04 16.20
CA ARG A 400 14.34 -8.24 16.52
C ARG A 400 15.42 -8.30 15.45
N ARG A 401 15.12 -8.90 14.30
CA ARG A 401 16.05 -9.09 13.19
C ARG A 401 15.34 -8.92 11.85
N CYS A 402 16.04 -8.35 10.89
CA CYS A 402 15.67 -8.29 9.48
C CYS A 402 16.74 -9.05 8.69
N GLY A 403 16.44 -10.30 8.31
CA GLY A 403 17.47 -11.26 7.90
C GLY A 403 18.47 -11.51 9.02
N ASP A 404 19.76 -11.37 8.71
CA ASP A 404 20.82 -11.59 9.69
C ASP A 404 21.08 -10.37 10.59
N ALA A 405 20.58 -9.17 10.23
CA ALA A 405 20.86 -7.94 10.95
C ALA A 405 19.88 -7.72 12.12
N GLY A 406 20.41 -7.56 13.33
CA GLY A 406 19.68 -7.13 14.52
C GLY A 406 19.72 -5.61 14.74
N ASN A 407 19.27 -5.16 15.92
CA ASN A 407 19.29 -3.74 16.27
C ASN A 407 20.72 -3.21 16.42
N GLY A 408 21.06 -2.22 15.60
CA GLY A 408 22.38 -1.59 15.53
C GLY A 408 23.31 -2.20 14.48
N ASP A 409 22.93 -3.35 13.91
CA ASP A 409 23.68 -4.03 12.86
C ASP A 409 23.43 -3.41 11.48
N TYR A 410 24.20 -3.86 10.50
CA TYR A 410 24.08 -3.43 9.11
C TYR A 410 23.55 -4.57 8.23
N LEU A 411 22.64 -4.22 7.32
CA LEU A 411 22.26 -5.08 6.21
C LEU A 411 22.70 -4.39 4.91
N GLY A 412 23.82 -4.87 4.34
CA GLY A 412 24.55 -4.09 3.33
C GLY A 412 25.14 -2.84 3.97
N ASP A 413 24.90 -1.68 3.39
CA ASP A 413 25.40 -0.39 3.89
C ASP A 413 24.38 0.34 4.79
N ILE A 414 23.22 -0.29 5.03
CA ILE A 414 22.08 0.32 5.73
C ILE A 414 22.03 -0.18 7.17
N LYS A 415 21.97 0.76 8.12
CA LYS A 415 21.87 0.45 9.55
C LYS A 415 20.45 0.10 9.95
N ILE A 416 20.27 -1.03 10.61
CA ILE A 416 18.97 -1.54 11.04
C ILE A 416 18.75 -1.24 12.51
N HIS A 417 17.56 -0.74 12.86
CA HIS A 417 17.15 -0.47 14.23
C HIS A 417 15.80 -1.12 14.53
N PHE A 418 15.63 -1.56 15.78
CA PHE A 418 14.37 -2.04 16.33
C PHE A 418 14.10 -1.33 17.65
N ALA A 419 12.97 -0.63 17.75
CA ALA A 419 12.59 0.06 18.98
C ALA A 419 11.09 0.33 19.06
N LEU A 420 10.62 0.64 20.26
CA LEU A 420 9.36 1.35 20.44
C LEU A 420 9.66 2.85 20.28
N ARG A 421 9.46 3.36 19.06
CA ARG A 421 9.75 4.76 18.73
C ARG A 421 8.59 5.35 17.97
N ALA A 422 8.09 6.50 18.42
CA ALA A 422 7.05 7.23 17.71
C ALA A 422 7.59 7.74 16.34
N PRO A 423 6.74 7.85 15.30
CA PRO A 423 7.19 8.19 13.95
C PRO A 423 7.98 9.50 13.87
N HIS A 424 7.45 10.57 14.47
CA HIS A 424 7.96 11.94 14.30
C HIS A 424 8.93 12.36 15.40
N SER A 425 9.39 11.45 16.27
CA SER A 425 10.39 11.81 17.28
C SER A 425 11.62 12.45 16.64
N LYS A 426 12.22 13.43 17.30
CA LYS A 426 13.41 14.13 16.79
C LYS A 426 14.61 13.18 16.64
N LEU A 427 15.42 13.40 15.62
CA LEU A 427 16.70 12.70 15.45
C LEU A 427 17.79 13.42 16.27
N ILE A 428 17.88 13.05 17.56
CA ILE A 428 18.74 13.76 18.53
C ILE A 428 20.22 13.36 18.48
N LYS A 429 20.57 12.23 17.86
CA LYS A 429 21.97 11.82 17.75
C LYS A 429 22.67 12.75 16.77
N ALA A 430 23.85 13.23 17.12
CA ALA A 430 24.63 14.12 16.25
C ALA A 430 24.90 13.51 14.85
N SER A 431 25.05 12.17 14.77
CA SER A 431 25.20 11.44 13.51
C SER A 431 23.96 11.45 12.61
N ASP A 432 22.80 11.78 13.17
CA ASP A 432 21.49 11.68 12.52
C ASP A 432 20.85 13.04 12.29
N ALA A 433 21.40 14.12 12.86
CA ALA A 433 20.79 15.46 12.89
C ALA A 433 20.49 16.06 11.50
N ASN A 434 21.29 15.69 10.49
CA ASN A 434 21.12 16.18 9.11
C ASN A 434 20.29 15.23 8.22
N LYS A 435 19.88 14.07 8.74
CA LYS A 435 19.14 13.07 7.96
C LYS A 435 17.71 13.52 7.72
N LEU A 436 17.17 13.20 6.55
CA LEU A 436 15.75 13.37 6.27
C LEU A 436 14.97 12.28 7.00
N LEU A 437 14.08 12.68 7.92
CA LEU A 437 13.13 11.75 8.51
C LEU A 437 12.04 11.42 7.48
N VAL A 438 11.95 10.15 7.12
CA VAL A 438 10.89 9.60 6.26
C VAL A 438 10.08 8.63 7.11
N VAL A 439 8.76 8.81 7.20
CA VAL A 439 7.90 7.97 8.03
C VAL A 439 6.82 7.31 7.18
N THR A 440 6.44 6.08 7.54
CA THR A 440 5.27 5.42 6.98
C THR A 440 4.14 5.37 7.99
N TYR A 441 2.90 5.40 7.50
CA TYR A 441 1.73 5.02 8.28
C TYR A 441 0.90 3.99 7.50
N ALA A 442 0.27 3.08 8.25
CA ALA A 442 -0.69 2.15 7.67
C ALA A 442 -1.96 2.91 7.33
N TRP A 443 -2.36 2.85 6.05
CA TRP A 443 -3.57 3.45 5.48
C TRP A 443 -4.52 2.36 4.98
N ASP A 444 -5.72 2.78 4.55
CA ASP A 444 -6.81 2.00 4.01
C ASP A 444 -6.97 2.17 2.49
N GLY A 445 -7.18 1.05 1.80
CA GLY A 445 -7.37 1.03 0.34
C GLY A 445 -8.67 1.68 -0.15
N ASN A 446 -9.65 1.90 0.74
CA ASN A 446 -10.96 2.48 0.40
C ASN A 446 -11.40 3.62 1.34
N ALA A 447 -10.46 4.28 2.01
CA ALA A 447 -10.78 5.44 2.84
C ALA A 447 -9.96 6.67 2.42
N LEU A 448 -10.45 7.85 2.77
CA LEU A 448 -9.64 9.06 2.77
C LEU A 448 -8.48 8.93 3.77
N PRO A 449 -7.39 9.70 3.60
CA PRO A 449 -6.32 9.77 4.59
C PRO A 449 -6.90 10.09 5.97
N GLY A 450 -6.60 9.25 6.96
CA GLY A 450 -7.12 9.38 8.32
C GLY A 450 -8.28 8.44 8.66
N ASN A 451 -8.99 7.89 7.69
CA ASN A 451 -10.07 6.89 7.87
C ASN A 451 -10.99 7.20 9.07
N GLU A 452 -10.84 6.52 10.21
CA GLU A 452 -11.67 6.71 11.41
C GLU A 452 -11.57 8.11 12.04
N PHE A 453 -10.51 8.85 11.69
CA PHE A 453 -10.38 10.29 11.95
C PHE A 453 -11.66 11.03 11.58
N TRP A 454 -12.21 10.79 10.38
CA TRP A 454 -13.40 11.48 9.89
C TRP A 454 -14.71 11.13 10.64
N SER A 455 -14.65 10.18 11.58
CA SER A 455 -15.72 9.84 12.53
C SER A 455 -15.47 10.39 13.94
N GLY A 456 -14.40 11.16 14.15
CA GLY A 456 -13.98 11.64 15.46
C GLY A 456 -13.20 10.63 16.31
N HIS A 457 -12.83 9.47 15.75
CA HIS A 457 -11.99 8.50 16.44
C HIS A 457 -10.52 8.82 16.24
N LEU A 458 -9.93 9.54 17.20
CA LEU A 458 -8.58 10.10 17.05
C LEU A 458 -7.43 9.16 17.48
N THR A 459 -7.74 7.97 18.01
CA THR A 459 -6.74 7.05 18.60
C THR A 459 -6.90 5.59 18.19
N SER A 460 -7.78 5.28 17.23
CA SER A 460 -8.16 3.90 16.92
C SER A 460 -7.09 3.11 16.15
N SER A 461 -6.28 3.77 15.33
CA SER A 461 -5.34 3.11 14.41
C SER A 461 -4.20 4.06 14.00
N GLY A 462 -3.37 3.63 13.04
CA GLY A 462 -2.30 4.46 12.48
C GLY A 462 -2.83 5.62 11.62
N ASP A 463 -4.01 5.46 11.03
CA ASP A 463 -4.69 6.46 10.21
C ASP A 463 -5.01 7.76 10.96
N PRO A 464 -5.81 7.76 12.04
CA PRO A 464 -6.07 8.96 12.78
C PRO A 464 -4.81 9.48 13.46
N ALA A 465 -3.86 8.61 13.84
CA ALA A 465 -2.58 9.06 14.38
C ALA A 465 -1.82 9.94 13.38
N ALA A 466 -1.74 9.54 12.12
CA ALA A 466 -1.12 10.32 11.04
C ALA A 466 -1.91 11.60 10.72
N ALA A 467 -3.23 11.51 10.60
CA ALA A 467 -4.10 12.68 10.37
C ALA A 467 -4.08 13.69 11.52
N CYS A 468 -3.82 13.23 12.74
CA CYS A 468 -3.71 14.09 13.92
C CYS A 468 -2.32 14.70 14.13
N SER A 469 -1.29 14.20 13.44
CA SER A 469 0.08 14.62 13.68
C SER A 469 0.74 15.31 12.49
N SER A 470 0.08 15.29 11.33
CA SER A 470 0.60 15.75 10.05
C SER A 470 -0.51 16.31 9.15
N GLN A 471 -0.13 16.85 8.00
CA GLN A 471 -1.06 17.51 7.06
C GLN A 471 -1.79 16.53 6.12
N VAL A 472 -1.67 15.22 6.29
CA VAL A 472 -2.16 14.20 5.32
C VAL A 472 -3.66 14.33 5.03
N ALA A 473 -4.49 14.69 6.01
CA ALA A 473 -5.94 14.85 5.83
C ALA A 473 -6.30 15.92 4.77
N GLU A 474 -5.45 16.95 4.62
CA GLU A 474 -5.60 17.97 3.57
C GLU A 474 -4.77 17.63 2.32
N LEU A 475 -3.49 17.30 2.50
CA LEU A 475 -2.55 17.21 1.38
C LEU A 475 -2.78 15.97 0.52
N HIS A 476 -3.23 14.86 1.10
CA HIS A 476 -3.44 13.58 0.40
C HIS A 476 -4.88 13.41 -0.08
N THR A 477 -5.75 14.40 0.15
CA THR A 477 -7.17 14.40 -0.25
C THR A 477 -7.37 15.26 -1.49
N PHE A 478 -7.63 14.64 -2.66
CA PHE A 478 -7.78 15.34 -3.95
C PHE A 478 -8.73 16.56 -3.91
N ARG A 479 -9.87 16.41 -3.21
CA ARG A 479 -10.90 17.46 -3.10
C ARG A 479 -10.37 18.72 -2.41
N ILE A 480 -9.33 18.59 -1.60
CA ILE A 480 -8.64 19.70 -0.92
C ILE A 480 -7.39 20.08 -1.71
N ASN A 481 -6.47 19.12 -1.92
CA ASN A 481 -5.26 19.32 -2.70
C ASN A 481 -5.38 18.74 -4.12
N PRO A 482 -5.51 19.58 -5.16
CA PRO A 482 -5.66 19.11 -6.54
C PRO A 482 -4.48 18.28 -7.05
N ARG A 483 -3.32 18.36 -6.39
CA ARG A 483 -2.14 17.58 -6.79
C ARG A 483 -2.17 16.14 -6.32
N ALA A 484 -3.00 15.78 -5.36
CA ALA A 484 -3.23 14.38 -4.97
C ALA A 484 -4.15 13.70 -6.00
N CYS A 485 -3.68 13.58 -7.25
CA CYS A 485 -4.50 13.17 -8.39
C CYS A 485 -3.72 12.28 -9.36
N GLY A 486 -4.43 11.57 -10.25
CA GLY A 486 -3.80 10.71 -11.25
C GLY A 486 -2.85 11.42 -12.23
N ALA A 487 -3.03 12.71 -12.50
CA ALA A 487 -2.10 13.46 -13.37
C ALA A 487 -0.76 13.76 -12.70
N SER A 488 -0.69 13.63 -11.37
CA SER A 488 0.55 13.67 -10.60
C SER A 488 1.15 12.27 -10.39
N LEU A 489 0.65 11.23 -11.06
CA LEU A 489 1.13 9.86 -10.87
C LEU A 489 2.63 9.75 -11.10
N HIS A 490 3.30 9.14 -10.14
CA HIS A 490 4.68 8.68 -10.28
C HIS A 490 4.74 7.15 -10.29
N VAL A 491 5.78 6.63 -10.93
CA VAL A 491 6.08 5.21 -11.03
C VAL A 491 7.43 4.94 -10.35
N ALA A 492 7.44 3.97 -9.43
CA ALA A 492 8.66 3.40 -8.88
C ALA A 492 9.21 2.37 -9.86
N SER A 493 10.38 2.68 -10.42
CA SER A 493 11.04 1.92 -11.47
C SER A 493 12.34 1.30 -11.01
N ALA A 494 12.59 0.07 -11.45
CA ALA A 494 13.84 -0.63 -11.23
C ALA A 494 15.00 0.18 -11.84
N GLN A 495 14.82 0.67 -13.06
CA GLN A 495 15.91 1.25 -13.85
C GLN A 495 16.11 2.73 -13.58
N HIS A 496 15.04 3.47 -13.30
CA HIS A 496 15.07 4.93 -13.34
C HIS A 496 14.71 5.64 -12.02
N GLY A 497 14.47 4.91 -10.94
CA GLY A 497 14.04 5.53 -9.69
C GLY A 497 12.56 5.91 -9.72
N ILE A 498 12.20 7.04 -9.09
CA ILE A 498 10.83 7.57 -9.07
C ILE A 498 10.66 8.61 -10.18
N LEU A 499 9.78 8.34 -11.15
CA LEU A 499 9.52 9.23 -12.28
C LEU A 499 8.05 9.61 -12.38
N HIS A 500 7.76 10.80 -12.90
CA HIS A 500 6.41 11.14 -13.34
C HIS A 500 6.00 10.23 -14.50
N ILE A 501 4.71 9.88 -14.61
CA ILE A 501 4.22 8.91 -15.60
C ILE A 501 4.54 9.31 -17.06
N SER A 502 4.59 10.61 -17.38
CA SER A 502 4.95 11.07 -18.72
C SER A 502 6.41 10.77 -19.04
N ASP A 503 7.31 11.09 -18.11
CA ASP A 503 8.75 10.83 -18.26
C ASP A 503 9.03 9.33 -18.31
N TYR A 504 8.35 8.56 -17.46
CA TYR A 504 8.41 7.10 -17.49
C TYR A 504 7.99 6.54 -18.86
N ALA A 505 6.84 6.99 -19.38
CA ALA A 505 6.33 6.53 -20.68
C ALA A 505 7.28 6.89 -21.83
N LYS A 506 7.86 8.10 -21.84
CA LYS A 506 8.83 8.53 -22.86
C LYS A 506 10.08 7.67 -22.86
N LEU A 507 10.62 7.32 -21.69
CA LEU A 507 11.83 6.51 -21.59
C LEU A 507 11.63 5.05 -22.04
N HIS A 508 10.44 4.47 -21.83
CA HIS A 508 10.16 3.06 -22.14
C HIS A 508 9.52 2.84 -23.52
N LEU A 509 9.09 3.91 -24.21
CA LEU A 509 8.50 3.85 -25.55
C LEU A 509 9.38 4.47 -26.64
N ALA A 510 10.45 5.17 -26.26
CA ALA A 510 11.52 5.58 -27.16
C ALA A 510 12.35 4.37 -27.59
#